data_AF-W4QRT5-F1
#
_entry.id   AF-W4QRT5-F1
#
_cell.length_a   1.000
_cell.length_b   1.000
_cell.length_c   1.000
_cell.angle_alpha   90.00
_cell.angle_beta   90.00
_cell.angle_gamma   90.00
#
_symmetry.space_group_name_H-M   'P 1'
#
loop_
_entity.id
_entity.type
_entity.pdbx_description
1 polymer ?
#
loop_
_entity_poly.entity_id
_entity_poly.type
_entity_poly.pdbx_seq_one_letter_code
_entity_poly.pdbx_strand_id
1 'polypeptide(L)'
;MKNFRYYLTFIFISSFIISGCSHSNLTASEVMENSIEAMTGKEEFGFTLESHAEESDGQTLAINSKGQVQHDPRTAHITLKSDYDDGELVETEVYLSEDAIYHKGTSGEEEEWIKSSFQHTPPTPHEQLKVINEFVDSFTFTENDDHYHFALTNYQEGLDTLASTIFPFFHVSDHPFVEMIFYVYRQEGILNHLTYEFIIDKQSSILVSESIELLLDIGDDLVGNETTFTEQLHVTYDFSNRVEEIQIPENIINKAMSYGEYIFADRELETEEVPTETKGISDGNHFNGANFTTDGEWIYFADDFSNDGIYRINKADIDNGIEKISDVSASDINVTDEWIYFHDSTDDFHVYRMKKDGSGLEKILHTYTIDLRVIDNIIYYKNFAGTNNRSLFQAKRSGATTTTFTLVDHLFRYTVHQDDVFYLTDDFQLYRTDLDPKDKSSYLLTNHLVGMFQAEDGYIYYENLNDGNTIYRTPTDGYGFEKLTTDESQGFNVSDDSIYFTNVSDNYALYKLDLNTLDSIKMDEKGSSIHVIDDLVFYQKHITSFELGWFVINKDGSDARQLFFD
;
A
#
# COMPACT_ATOMS: atom_id res chain seq x y z
N MET A 1 -40.77 -83.59 -9.92
CA MET A 1 -40.60 -82.13 -9.75
C MET A 1 -39.12 -81.84 -9.57
N LYS A 2 -38.58 -81.01 -10.47
CA LYS A 2 -37.38 -80.12 -10.41
C LYS A 2 -36.59 -80.11 -9.07
N ASN A 3 -35.26 -80.09 -8.99
CA ASN A 3 -34.21 -79.63 -9.93
C ASN A 3 -32.83 -80.23 -9.57
N PHE A 4 -32.02 -80.42 -10.61
CA PHE A 4 -30.59 -80.71 -10.63
C PHE A 4 -29.72 -79.55 -10.12
N ARG A 5 -28.53 -79.85 -9.58
CA ARG A 5 -27.25 -79.31 -10.08
C ARG A 5 -26.03 -80.07 -9.52
N TYR A 6 -25.06 -80.29 -10.41
CA TYR A 6 -23.90 -81.17 -10.29
C TYR A 6 -22.71 -80.55 -9.54
N TYR A 7 -21.92 -81.47 -8.98
CA TYR A 7 -20.54 -81.38 -8.50
C TYR A 7 -19.56 -80.78 -9.52
N LEU A 8 -18.46 -80.17 -9.06
CA LEU A 8 -17.12 -80.69 -9.40
C LEU A 8 -16.00 -80.12 -8.51
N THR A 9 -15.11 -81.05 -8.20
CA THR A 9 -13.87 -81.09 -7.43
C THR A 9 -12.81 -80.03 -7.79
N PHE A 10 -12.18 -79.42 -6.79
CA PHE A 10 -10.97 -78.61 -6.94
C PHE A 10 -9.70 -79.46 -6.75
N ILE A 11 -8.80 -79.41 -7.73
CA ILE A 11 -7.44 -79.95 -7.70
C ILE A 11 -6.50 -78.84 -7.22
N PHE A 12 -5.70 -79.13 -6.20
CA PHE A 12 -4.56 -78.31 -5.75
C PHE A 12 -3.37 -78.54 -6.68
N ILE A 13 -2.85 -77.47 -7.30
CA ILE A 13 -1.49 -77.41 -7.85
C ILE A 13 -0.87 -76.09 -7.38
N SER A 14 0.19 -76.23 -6.59
CA SER A 14 1.10 -75.17 -6.16
C SER A 14 2.00 -74.73 -7.30
N SER A 15 2.13 -73.43 -7.52
CA SER A 15 3.21 -72.84 -8.32
C SER A 15 3.85 -71.71 -7.53
N PHE A 16 5.11 -71.92 -7.15
CA PHE A 16 6.03 -70.90 -6.67
C PHE A 16 6.11 -69.75 -7.69
N ILE A 17 5.76 -68.53 -7.28
CA ILE A 17 6.13 -67.32 -8.01
C ILE A 17 7.45 -66.84 -7.41
N ILE A 18 8.50 -66.96 -8.21
CA ILE A 18 9.79 -66.30 -8.01
C ILE A 18 9.50 -64.80 -8.10
N SER A 19 9.72 -64.07 -7.02
CA SER A 19 9.73 -62.61 -7.00
C SER A 19 10.92 -62.12 -7.83
N GLY A 20 10.70 -61.95 -9.12
CA GLY A 20 11.51 -61.03 -9.90
C GLY A 20 11.16 -59.63 -9.42
N CYS A 21 12.08 -58.94 -8.76
CA CYS A 21 11.99 -57.50 -8.58
C CYS A 21 11.99 -56.87 -9.97
N SER A 22 10.82 -56.56 -10.51
CA SER A 22 10.71 -55.53 -11.53
C SER A 22 11.01 -54.22 -10.83
N HIS A 23 12.17 -53.61 -11.10
CA HIS A 23 12.28 -52.16 -10.96
C HIS A 23 11.31 -51.60 -12.00
N SER A 24 10.07 -51.32 -11.60
CA SER A 24 9.21 -50.45 -12.37
C SER A 24 9.76 -49.05 -12.14
N ASN A 25 10.37 -48.46 -13.17
CA ASN A 25 10.74 -47.05 -13.12
C ASN A 25 9.45 -46.25 -12.92
N LEU A 26 9.42 -45.42 -11.86
CA LEU A 26 8.28 -44.55 -11.57
C LEU A 26 8.16 -43.50 -12.68
N THR A 27 6.93 -43.12 -12.98
CA THR A 27 6.63 -41.96 -13.82
C THR A 27 6.87 -40.65 -13.06
N ALA A 28 7.01 -39.54 -13.79
CA ALA A 28 7.17 -38.20 -13.22
C ALA A 28 6.06 -37.86 -12.21
N SER A 29 4.80 -38.13 -12.57
CA SER A 29 3.63 -37.91 -11.70
C SER A 29 3.65 -38.80 -10.45
N GLU A 30 4.02 -40.08 -10.57
CA GLU A 30 4.14 -40.97 -9.40
C GLU A 30 5.24 -40.51 -8.44
N VAL A 31 6.38 -40.02 -8.97
CA VAL A 31 7.43 -39.44 -8.13
C VAL A 31 6.93 -38.19 -7.41
N MET A 32 6.21 -37.31 -8.13
CA MET A 32 5.68 -36.09 -7.54
C MET A 32 4.65 -36.37 -6.44
N GLU A 33 3.70 -37.28 -6.67
CA GLU A 33 2.72 -37.72 -5.67
C GLU A 33 3.39 -38.30 -4.42
N ASN A 34 4.37 -39.21 -4.60
CA ASN A 34 5.14 -39.77 -3.50
C ASN A 34 5.89 -38.70 -2.70
N SER A 35 6.38 -37.66 -3.39
CA SER A 35 7.15 -36.60 -2.75
C SER A 35 6.28 -35.63 -1.98
N ILE A 36 5.10 -35.27 -2.51
CA ILE A 36 4.08 -34.50 -1.77
C ILE A 36 3.67 -35.25 -0.49
N GLU A 37 3.46 -36.57 -0.59
CA GLU A 37 3.15 -37.40 0.59
C GLU A 37 4.32 -37.43 1.59
N ALA A 38 5.55 -37.65 1.13
CA ALA A 38 6.74 -37.71 1.98
C ALA A 38 7.05 -36.37 2.68
N MET A 39 6.72 -35.25 2.02
CA MET A 39 6.89 -33.90 2.54
C MET A 39 5.74 -33.45 3.45
N THR A 40 4.68 -34.25 3.59
CA THR A 40 3.58 -33.94 4.51
C THR A 40 4.08 -33.93 5.96
N GLY A 41 3.95 -32.78 6.64
CA GLY A 41 4.46 -32.57 8.00
C GLY A 41 5.97 -32.33 8.10
N LYS A 42 6.66 -32.14 6.95
CA LYS A 42 8.05 -31.69 6.86
C LYS A 42 8.12 -30.18 6.70
N GLU A 43 7.55 -29.48 7.66
CA GLU A 43 7.39 -28.01 7.61
C GLU A 43 8.47 -27.29 8.45
N GLU A 44 9.34 -28.06 9.10
CA GLU A 44 10.55 -27.60 9.77
C GLU A 44 11.78 -28.08 9.01
N PHE A 45 12.65 -27.17 8.59
CA PHE A 45 13.85 -27.49 7.83
C PHE A 45 14.93 -26.42 7.92
N GLY A 46 16.17 -26.81 7.70
CA GLY A 46 17.27 -25.90 7.39
C GLY A 46 17.40 -25.69 5.89
N PHE A 47 18.00 -24.58 5.48
CA PHE A 47 18.33 -24.33 4.07
C PHE A 47 19.64 -23.57 3.91
N THR A 48 20.23 -23.70 2.71
CA THR A 48 21.20 -22.77 2.16
C THR A 48 20.71 -22.28 0.81
N LEU A 49 20.88 -21.01 0.52
CA LEU A 49 20.49 -20.40 -0.74
C LEU A 49 21.63 -19.52 -1.26
N GLU A 50 21.97 -19.73 -2.53
CA GLU A 50 22.91 -18.90 -3.28
C GLU A 50 22.12 -18.19 -4.38
N SER A 51 22.20 -16.87 -4.44
CA SER A 51 21.54 -16.05 -5.45
C SER A 51 22.54 -15.14 -6.14
N HIS A 52 22.34 -14.90 -7.44
CA HIS A 52 23.09 -13.95 -8.24
C HIS A 52 22.13 -13.21 -9.17
N ALA A 53 22.10 -11.89 -9.04
CA ALA A 53 21.32 -11.00 -9.88
C ALA A 53 22.24 -10.10 -10.71
N GLU A 54 21.84 -9.79 -11.94
CA GLU A 54 22.55 -8.89 -12.86
C GLU A 54 21.56 -8.03 -13.66
N GLU A 55 21.81 -6.73 -13.71
CA GLU A 55 21.11 -5.79 -14.59
C GLU A 55 21.90 -5.55 -15.89
N SER A 56 21.19 -5.14 -16.96
CA SER A 56 21.78 -4.90 -18.28
C SER A 56 22.89 -3.85 -18.34
N ASP A 57 23.00 -2.98 -17.33
CA ASP A 57 24.06 -1.98 -17.22
C ASP A 57 25.33 -2.50 -16.51
N GLY A 58 25.30 -3.75 -16.04
CA GLY A 58 26.40 -4.47 -15.41
C GLY A 58 26.39 -4.43 -13.88
N GLN A 59 25.40 -3.81 -13.23
CA GLN A 59 25.23 -3.91 -11.79
C GLN A 59 24.92 -5.36 -11.40
N THR A 60 25.58 -5.86 -10.36
CA THR A 60 25.40 -7.24 -9.88
C THR A 60 25.24 -7.30 -8.36
N LEU A 61 24.45 -8.26 -7.91
CA LEU A 61 24.29 -8.59 -6.50
C LEU A 61 24.37 -10.10 -6.31
N ALA A 62 25.27 -10.58 -5.45
CA ALA A 62 25.32 -11.98 -5.04
C ALA A 62 24.94 -12.12 -3.56
N ILE A 63 23.96 -12.96 -3.26
CA ILE A 63 23.45 -13.19 -1.89
C ILE A 63 23.65 -14.65 -1.53
N ASN A 64 24.37 -14.89 -0.44
CA ASN A 64 24.48 -16.22 0.17
C ASN A 64 23.74 -16.21 1.50
N SER A 65 22.68 -16.99 1.62
CA SER A 65 21.91 -17.10 2.85
C SER A 65 21.85 -18.53 3.37
N LYS A 66 21.66 -18.64 4.67
CA LYS A 66 21.37 -19.90 5.36
C LYS A 66 20.42 -19.61 6.51
N GLY A 67 19.53 -20.53 6.78
CA GLY A 67 18.55 -20.32 7.83
C GLY A 67 17.84 -21.59 8.25
N GLN A 68 16.93 -21.41 9.20
CA GLN A 68 15.99 -22.42 9.64
C GLN A 68 14.57 -21.88 9.54
N VAL A 69 13.65 -22.78 9.25
CA VAL A 69 12.22 -22.52 9.13
C VAL A 69 11.49 -23.39 10.13
N GLN A 70 10.54 -22.81 10.87
CA GLN A 70 9.56 -23.52 11.66
C GLN A 70 8.13 -23.25 11.16
N HIS A 71 7.19 -24.13 11.52
CA HIS A 71 5.82 -24.10 10.98
C HIS A 71 4.79 -23.37 11.85
N ASP A 72 4.82 -23.54 13.17
CA ASP A 72 3.77 -23.06 14.07
C ASP A 72 4.35 -22.33 15.29
N PRO A 73 4.35 -20.99 15.31
CA PRO A 73 3.97 -20.10 14.20
C PRO A 73 4.97 -20.19 13.05
N ARG A 74 4.57 -19.86 11.81
CA ARG A 74 5.51 -19.88 10.68
C ARG A 74 6.57 -18.80 10.91
N THR A 75 7.82 -19.19 11.06
CA THR A 75 8.90 -18.27 11.41
C THR A 75 10.20 -18.76 10.79
N ALA A 76 11.07 -17.83 10.39
CA ALA A 76 12.43 -18.17 9.97
C ALA A 76 13.45 -17.25 10.65
N HIS A 77 14.65 -17.79 10.86
CA HIS A 77 15.84 -17.00 11.19
C HIS A 77 16.90 -17.27 10.14
N ILE A 78 17.35 -16.20 9.50
CA ILE A 78 18.19 -16.26 8.31
C ILE A 78 19.40 -15.39 8.54
N THR A 79 20.58 -15.91 8.22
CA THR A 79 21.81 -15.12 8.13
C THR A 79 22.19 -14.98 6.67
N LEU A 80 22.51 -13.77 6.23
CA LEU A 80 22.78 -13.43 4.84
C LEU A 80 24.15 -12.77 4.71
N LYS A 81 24.77 -13.01 3.56
CA LYS A 81 25.96 -12.32 3.10
C LYS A 81 25.74 -11.84 1.67
N SER A 82 25.66 -10.53 1.49
CA SER A 82 25.49 -9.86 0.20
C SER A 82 26.82 -9.28 -0.28
N ASP A 83 27.09 -9.42 -1.57
CA ASP A 83 28.27 -8.91 -2.29
C ASP A 83 27.79 -8.07 -3.47
N TYR A 84 27.98 -6.75 -3.37
CA TYR A 84 27.58 -5.77 -4.37
C TYR A 84 28.73 -5.52 -5.36
N ASP A 85 28.40 -5.09 -6.58
CA ASP A 85 29.35 -4.91 -7.68
C ASP A 85 30.46 -3.86 -7.40
N ASP A 86 30.21 -2.92 -6.51
CA ASP A 86 31.17 -1.93 -6.03
C ASP A 86 32.17 -2.47 -4.99
N GLY A 87 31.99 -3.73 -4.58
CA GLY A 87 32.80 -4.44 -3.60
C GLY A 87 32.34 -4.27 -2.15
N GLU A 88 31.18 -3.67 -1.91
CA GLU A 88 30.54 -3.65 -0.60
C GLU A 88 30.08 -5.05 -0.18
N LEU A 89 30.47 -5.45 1.03
CA LEU A 89 30.10 -6.73 1.63
C LEU A 89 29.24 -6.49 2.87
N VAL A 90 28.01 -6.97 2.83
CA VAL A 90 27.04 -6.83 3.91
C VAL A 90 26.79 -8.20 4.53
N GLU A 91 27.01 -8.32 5.85
CA GLU A 91 26.66 -9.51 6.62
C GLU A 91 25.56 -9.14 7.63
N THR A 92 24.38 -9.72 7.49
CA THR A 92 23.21 -9.37 8.31
C THR A 92 22.38 -10.60 8.69
N GLU A 93 21.36 -10.39 9.51
CA GLU A 93 20.37 -11.39 9.87
C GLU A 93 18.95 -10.85 9.70
N VAL A 94 18.04 -11.76 9.37
CA VAL A 94 16.62 -11.49 9.13
C VAL A 94 15.77 -12.47 9.93
N TYR A 95 14.72 -11.95 10.57
CA TYR A 95 13.63 -12.77 11.09
C TYR A 95 12.41 -12.66 10.20
N LEU A 96 11.77 -13.78 9.89
CA LEU A 96 10.50 -13.85 9.18
C LEU A 96 9.41 -14.34 10.11
N SER A 97 8.22 -13.77 9.99
CA SER A 97 6.96 -14.25 10.60
C SER A 97 5.92 -14.48 9.50
N GLU A 98 4.67 -14.77 9.86
CA GLU A 98 3.58 -14.91 8.86
C GLU A 98 3.24 -13.61 8.13
N ASP A 99 3.43 -12.46 8.79
CA ASP A 99 2.97 -11.14 8.36
C ASP A 99 4.08 -10.10 8.23
N ALA A 100 5.28 -10.35 8.78
CA ALA A 100 6.37 -9.39 8.75
C ALA A 100 7.77 -10.00 8.54
N ILE A 101 8.64 -9.17 7.98
CA ILE A 101 10.08 -9.35 7.81
C ILE A 101 10.78 -8.33 8.71
N TYR A 102 11.75 -8.79 9.50
CA TYR A 102 12.58 -7.94 10.36
C TYR A 102 14.01 -8.02 9.87
N HIS A 103 14.49 -6.95 9.25
CA HIS A 103 15.87 -6.82 8.82
C HIS A 103 16.68 -6.16 9.91
N LYS A 104 17.87 -6.67 10.19
CA LYS A 104 18.85 -5.93 10.97
C LYS A 104 19.48 -4.86 10.08
N GLY A 105 19.28 -3.60 10.45
CA GLY A 105 19.83 -2.44 9.76
C GLY A 105 21.36 -2.49 9.73
N THR A 106 21.92 -2.05 8.61
CA THR A 106 23.35 -2.15 8.31
C THR A 106 24.04 -0.79 8.26
N SER A 107 23.28 0.31 8.25
CA SER A 107 23.78 1.68 8.38
C SER A 107 23.45 2.25 9.76
N GLY A 108 24.44 2.43 10.64
CA GLY A 108 24.27 3.09 11.94
C GLY A 108 25.30 2.71 13.02
N GLU A 109 25.46 3.54 14.06
CA GLU A 109 26.28 3.24 15.25
C GLU A 109 25.58 2.31 16.27
N GLU A 110 24.26 2.09 16.13
CA GLU A 110 23.47 1.13 16.92
C GLU A 110 22.76 0.10 16.01
N GLU A 111 22.56 -1.13 16.53
CA GLU A 111 21.82 -2.19 15.83
C GLU A 111 20.32 -1.87 15.78
N GLU A 112 19.88 -1.19 14.74
CA GLU A 112 18.46 -0.91 14.50
C GLU A 112 17.79 -2.05 13.73
N TRP A 113 16.52 -2.31 14.02
CA TRP A 113 15.73 -3.33 13.32
C TRP A 113 14.67 -2.65 12.47
N ILE A 114 14.47 -3.14 11.26
CA ILE A 114 13.55 -2.58 10.28
C ILE A 114 12.48 -3.62 9.99
N LYS A 115 11.22 -3.26 10.22
CA LYS A 115 10.04 -4.08 9.95
C LYS A 115 9.45 -3.69 8.59
N SER A 116 9.25 -4.68 7.74
CA SER A 116 8.41 -4.57 6.54
C SER A 116 7.34 -5.66 6.55
N SER A 117 6.19 -5.39 5.94
CA SER A 117 5.10 -6.36 5.81
C SER A 117 5.23 -7.14 4.51
N PHE A 118 4.80 -8.41 4.51
CA PHE A 118 4.65 -9.16 3.26
C PHE A 118 3.51 -8.58 2.42
N GLN A 119 3.73 -8.44 1.11
CA GLN A 119 2.63 -8.20 0.15
C GLN A 119 1.79 -9.48 -0.04
N HIS A 120 2.45 -10.65 -0.06
CA HIS A 120 1.84 -11.99 -0.11
C HIS A 120 2.71 -12.98 0.66
N THR A 121 2.12 -13.99 1.31
CA THR A 121 2.86 -15.07 1.98
C THR A 121 3.23 -16.16 0.96
N PRO A 122 4.51 -16.35 0.59
CA PRO A 122 4.88 -17.37 -0.40
C PRO A 122 4.69 -18.80 0.16
N PRO A 123 4.56 -19.80 -0.72
CA PRO A 123 4.35 -21.19 -0.33
C PRO A 123 5.59 -21.81 0.33
N THR A 124 5.36 -22.76 1.23
CA THR A 124 6.37 -23.72 1.70
C THR A 124 6.78 -24.68 0.57
N PRO A 125 7.95 -25.36 0.65
CA PRO A 125 8.35 -26.32 -0.38
C PRO A 125 7.31 -27.43 -0.63
N HIS A 126 6.62 -27.88 0.42
CA HIS A 126 5.51 -28.82 0.28
C HIS A 126 4.31 -28.24 -0.49
N GLU A 127 3.96 -26.97 -0.25
CA GLU A 127 2.91 -26.27 -0.99
C GLU A 127 3.33 -26.01 -2.45
N GLN A 128 4.61 -25.69 -2.69
CA GLN A 128 5.17 -25.53 -4.03
C GLN A 128 5.04 -26.80 -4.85
N LEU A 129 5.42 -27.97 -4.29
CA LEU A 129 5.30 -29.25 -4.99
C LEU A 129 3.85 -29.55 -5.42
N LYS A 130 2.85 -29.14 -4.65
CA LYS A 130 1.43 -29.31 -5.03
C LYS A 130 1.08 -28.49 -6.28
N VAL A 131 1.54 -27.24 -6.35
CA VAL A 131 1.33 -26.39 -7.53
C VAL A 131 2.12 -26.91 -8.72
N ILE A 132 3.39 -27.26 -8.53
CA ILE A 132 4.27 -27.83 -9.57
C ILE A 132 3.67 -29.11 -10.17
N ASN A 133 3.02 -29.95 -9.35
CA ASN A 133 2.38 -31.18 -9.81
C ASN A 133 1.30 -30.94 -10.89
N GLU A 134 0.61 -29.80 -10.85
CA GLU A 134 -0.36 -29.43 -11.89
C GLU A 134 0.31 -29.20 -13.26
N PHE A 135 1.61 -28.91 -13.26
CA PHE A 135 2.44 -28.64 -14.44
C PHE A 135 3.48 -29.74 -14.71
N VAL A 136 3.40 -30.90 -14.05
CA VAL A 136 4.45 -31.94 -14.10
C VAL A 136 4.76 -32.41 -15.53
N ASP A 137 3.76 -32.39 -16.43
CA ASP A 137 3.90 -32.76 -17.84
C ASP A 137 4.78 -31.79 -18.65
N SER A 138 4.98 -30.56 -18.15
CA SER A 138 5.86 -29.56 -18.76
C SER A 138 7.34 -29.79 -18.44
N PHE A 139 7.65 -30.66 -17.48
CA PHE A 139 9.02 -30.95 -17.07
C PHE A 139 9.63 -32.11 -17.85
N THR A 140 10.89 -31.95 -18.22
CA THR A 140 11.74 -33.08 -18.58
C THR A 140 12.08 -33.84 -17.31
N PHE A 141 11.72 -35.12 -17.26
CA PHE A 141 11.98 -36.00 -16.13
C PHE A 141 13.10 -36.99 -16.48
N THR A 142 14.14 -37.00 -15.65
CA THR A 142 15.23 -37.97 -15.74
C THR A 142 15.54 -38.58 -14.36
N GLU A 143 16.23 -39.72 -14.37
CA GLU A 143 16.67 -40.36 -13.14
C GLU A 143 18.14 -40.77 -13.24
N ASN A 144 18.89 -40.59 -12.15
CA ASN A 144 20.23 -41.13 -11.97
C ASN A 144 20.22 -42.20 -10.86
N ASP A 145 21.37 -42.67 -10.38
CA ASP A 145 21.41 -43.80 -9.43
C ASP A 145 20.66 -43.49 -8.11
N ASP A 146 20.77 -42.25 -7.62
CA ASP A 146 20.29 -41.87 -6.27
C ASP A 146 19.16 -40.82 -6.28
N HIS A 147 18.93 -40.14 -7.41
CA HIS A 147 18.00 -39.00 -7.49
C HIS A 147 17.09 -39.04 -8.72
N TYR A 148 15.93 -38.40 -8.57
CA TYR A 148 15.07 -37.95 -9.65
C TYR A 148 15.37 -36.47 -9.95
N HIS A 149 15.40 -36.11 -11.23
CA HIS A 149 15.65 -34.75 -11.69
C HIS A 149 14.53 -34.30 -12.62
N PHE A 150 13.97 -33.15 -12.30
CA PHE A 150 12.96 -32.47 -13.09
C PHE A 150 13.55 -31.17 -13.61
N ALA A 151 13.41 -30.91 -14.91
CA ALA A 151 13.91 -29.70 -15.54
C ALA A 151 12.87 -29.12 -16.50
N LEU A 152 12.50 -27.86 -16.27
CA LEU A 152 11.74 -27.03 -17.17
C LEU A 152 12.72 -26.07 -17.86
N THR A 153 12.91 -26.22 -19.17
CA THR A 153 13.78 -25.35 -19.97
C THR A 153 12.94 -24.67 -21.05
N ASN A 154 12.88 -23.33 -21.01
CA ASN A 154 12.07 -22.44 -21.85
C ASN A 154 10.60 -22.33 -21.44
N TYR A 155 10.23 -21.12 -21.02
CA TYR A 155 8.86 -20.70 -20.75
C TYR A 155 7.93 -20.93 -21.95
N GLN A 156 6.69 -21.32 -21.66
CA GLN A 156 5.57 -21.40 -22.62
C GLN A 156 4.38 -20.64 -22.06
N GLU A 157 3.59 -20.02 -22.94
CA GLU A 157 2.36 -19.31 -22.59
C GLU A 157 1.45 -20.19 -21.71
N GLY A 158 1.10 -19.70 -20.51
CA GLY A 158 0.29 -20.43 -19.52
C GLY A 158 1.06 -20.92 -18.28
N LEU A 159 2.34 -20.59 -18.12
CA LEU A 159 3.15 -20.92 -16.93
C LEU A 159 3.28 -19.76 -15.92
N ASP A 160 2.50 -18.68 -16.06
CA ASP A 160 2.61 -17.48 -15.20
C ASP A 160 2.34 -17.78 -13.72
N THR A 161 1.36 -18.64 -13.45
CA THR A 161 1.07 -19.11 -12.08
C THR A 161 2.22 -19.95 -11.52
N LEU A 162 2.92 -20.72 -12.35
CA LEU A 162 4.10 -21.47 -11.92
C LEU A 162 5.25 -20.50 -11.59
N ALA A 163 5.55 -19.55 -12.48
CA ALA A 163 6.64 -18.59 -12.33
C ALA A 163 6.51 -17.70 -11.07
N SER A 164 5.28 -17.36 -10.68
CA SER A 164 5.01 -16.60 -9.45
C SER A 164 5.12 -17.44 -8.16
N THR A 165 5.16 -18.78 -8.26
CA THR A 165 5.11 -19.70 -7.11
C THR A 165 6.47 -20.34 -6.78
N ILE A 166 7.41 -20.36 -7.73
CA ILE A 166 8.70 -21.06 -7.58
C ILE A 166 9.67 -20.40 -6.59
N PHE A 167 9.46 -19.14 -6.21
CA PHE A 167 10.32 -18.48 -5.23
C PHE A 167 9.96 -18.92 -3.81
N PRO A 168 10.93 -19.44 -3.03
CA PRO A 168 10.65 -19.87 -1.67
C PRO A 168 10.41 -18.67 -0.74
N PHE A 169 9.57 -18.86 0.28
CA PHE A 169 9.19 -17.77 1.19
C PHE A 169 10.34 -17.16 2.00
N PHE A 170 11.46 -17.89 2.11
CA PHE A 170 12.67 -17.46 2.79
C PHE A 170 13.69 -16.82 1.84
N HIS A 171 13.36 -16.65 0.56
CA HIS A 171 14.16 -15.85 -0.36
C HIS A 171 13.98 -14.37 -0.03
N VAL A 172 14.96 -13.83 0.68
CA VAL A 172 15.04 -12.42 1.09
C VAL A 172 16.44 -11.87 0.88
N SER A 173 16.54 -10.56 0.77
CA SER A 173 17.76 -9.78 0.63
C SER A 173 18.16 -9.15 1.96
N ASP A 174 19.33 -8.53 1.98
CA ASP A 174 19.90 -7.86 3.14
C ASP A 174 19.23 -6.52 3.47
N HIS A 175 18.48 -5.94 2.54
CA HIS A 175 17.84 -4.64 2.73
C HIS A 175 16.39 -4.60 2.17
N PRO A 176 15.42 -3.99 2.88
CA PRO A 176 14.02 -3.90 2.40
C PRO A 176 13.86 -3.25 1.02
N PHE A 177 14.72 -2.29 0.68
CA PHE A 177 14.73 -1.65 -0.64
C PHE A 177 15.02 -2.63 -1.78
N VAL A 178 16.02 -3.50 -1.59
CA VAL A 178 16.45 -4.47 -2.61
C VAL A 178 15.36 -5.51 -2.81
N GLU A 179 14.78 -5.98 -1.70
CA GLU A 179 13.59 -6.85 -1.73
C GLU A 179 12.44 -6.24 -2.55
N MET A 180 12.17 -4.95 -2.33
CA MET A 180 11.14 -4.22 -3.04
C MET A 180 11.42 -4.13 -4.54
N ILE A 181 12.65 -3.81 -4.94
CA ILE A 181 13.06 -3.75 -6.35
C ILE A 181 12.85 -5.10 -7.03
N PHE A 182 13.36 -6.18 -6.43
CA PHE A 182 13.24 -7.52 -7.02
C PHE A 182 11.78 -7.96 -7.13
N TYR A 183 10.95 -7.62 -6.13
CA TYR A 183 9.52 -7.86 -6.21
C TYR A 183 8.87 -7.14 -7.41
N VAL A 184 9.15 -5.84 -7.60
CA VAL A 184 8.62 -5.05 -8.72
C VAL A 184 9.06 -5.65 -10.05
N TYR A 185 10.34 -5.98 -10.20
CA TYR A 185 10.86 -6.59 -11.43
C TYR A 185 10.11 -7.89 -11.77
N ARG A 186 9.90 -8.79 -10.80
CA ARG A 186 9.20 -10.06 -11.05
C ARG A 186 7.71 -9.90 -11.37
N GLN A 187 7.06 -8.83 -10.91
CA GLN A 187 5.63 -8.59 -11.18
C GLN A 187 5.39 -7.86 -12.49
N GLU A 188 6.16 -6.82 -12.76
CA GLU A 188 5.97 -5.94 -13.92
C GLU A 188 6.83 -6.34 -15.12
N GLY A 189 7.92 -7.07 -14.88
CA GLY A 189 8.85 -7.49 -15.92
C GLY A 189 8.28 -8.55 -16.84
N ILE A 190 8.56 -8.43 -18.14
CA ILE A 190 8.17 -9.42 -19.14
C ILE A 190 9.16 -10.59 -19.07
N LEU A 191 8.65 -11.77 -18.70
CA LEU A 191 9.44 -12.99 -18.60
C LEU A 191 9.89 -13.50 -19.99
N ASN A 192 11.18 -13.31 -20.30
CA ASN A 192 11.80 -13.73 -21.55
C ASN A 192 12.39 -15.14 -21.49
N HIS A 193 12.93 -15.52 -20.33
CA HIS A 193 13.51 -16.83 -20.11
C HIS A 193 13.19 -17.33 -18.70
N LEU A 194 12.93 -18.63 -18.60
CA LEU A 194 12.83 -19.35 -17.33
C LEU A 194 13.43 -20.74 -17.51
N THR A 195 14.37 -21.06 -16.64
CA THR A 195 14.83 -22.40 -16.34
C THR A 195 14.52 -22.69 -14.88
N TYR A 196 13.85 -23.81 -14.63
CA TYR A 196 13.54 -24.27 -13.28
C TYR A 196 13.84 -25.75 -13.15
N GLU A 197 14.69 -26.11 -12.19
CA GLU A 197 15.11 -27.48 -11.95
C GLU A 197 14.97 -27.85 -10.48
N PHE A 198 14.61 -29.10 -10.20
CA PHE A 198 14.60 -29.60 -8.83
C PHE A 198 14.96 -31.08 -8.74
N ILE A 199 15.52 -31.46 -7.60
CA ILE A 199 16.07 -32.79 -7.33
C ILE A 199 15.34 -33.42 -6.16
N ILE A 200 14.91 -34.66 -6.34
CA ILE A 200 14.24 -35.47 -5.31
C ILE A 200 15.06 -36.72 -5.03
N ASP A 201 15.32 -37.00 -3.76
CA ASP A 201 16.04 -38.21 -3.34
C ASP A 201 15.18 -39.46 -3.56
N LYS A 202 15.74 -40.50 -4.19
CA LYS A 202 15.00 -41.72 -4.52
C LYS A 202 14.56 -42.53 -3.31
N GLN A 203 15.35 -42.51 -2.25
CA GLN A 203 15.12 -43.37 -1.09
C GLN A 203 14.04 -42.80 -0.16
N SER A 204 14.08 -41.49 0.05
CA SER A 204 13.22 -40.76 0.98
C SER A 204 12.05 -40.05 0.30
N SER A 205 12.11 -39.83 -1.02
CA SER A 205 11.16 -39.00 -1.78
C SER A 205 11.09 -37.56 -1.28
N ILE A 206 12.16 -37.08 -0.65
CA ILE A 206 12.26 -35.71 -0.14
C ILE A 206 12.93 -34.82 -1.19
N LEU A 207 12.44 -33.59 -1.31
CA LEU A 207 13.06 -32.53 -2.09
C LEU A 207 14.44 -32.18 -1.51
N VAL A 208 15.47 -32.20 -2.35
CA VAL A 208 16.86 -31.99 -1.93
C VAL A 208 17.33 -30.59 -2.29
N SER A 209 17.06 -30.15 -3.52
CA SER A 209 17.53 -28.87 -4.03
C SER A 209 16.67 -28.37 -5.18
N GLU A 210 16.71 -27.06 -5.40
CA GLU A 210 16.02 -26.35 -6.47
C GLU A 210 16.97 -25.34 -7.11
N SER A 211 16.83 -25.09 -8.41
CA SER A 211 17.57 -24.06 -9.13
C SER A 211 16.61 -23.29 -10.04
N ILE A 212 16.73 -21.96 -10.02
CA ILE A 212 15.95 -21.04 -10.84
C ILE A 212 16.94 -20.18 -11.63
N GLU A 213 16.69 -19.98 -12.92
CA GLU A 213 17.33 -18.95 -13.72
C GLU A 213 16.25 -18.25 -14.53
N LEU A 214 16.15 -16.93 -14.40
CA LEU A 214 15.17 -16.12 -15.10
C LEU A 214 15.81 -14.92 -15.78
N LEU A 215 15.19 -14.48 -16.87
CA LEU A 215 15.50 -13.24 -17.56
C LEU A 215 14.19 -12.45 -17.76
N LEU A 216 14.17 -11.23 -17.26
CA LEU A 216 13.06 -10.28 -17.41
C LEU A 216 13.48 -9.11 -18.29
N ASP A 217 12.56 -8.62 -19.10
CA ASP A 217 12.60 -7.26 -19.66
C ASP A 217 11.87 -6.33 -18.69
N ILE A 218 12.57 -5.36 -18.14
CA ILE A 218 12.08 -4.39 -17.14
C ILE A 218 12.12 -2.95 -17.68
N GLY A 219 12.33 -2.78 -18.99
CA GLY A 219 12.42 -1.47 -19.64
C GLY A 219 11.10 -0.72 -19.70
N ASP A 220 11.19 0.61 -19.78
CA ASP A 220 10.03 1.49 -20.01
C ASP A 220 9.74 1.61 -21.51
N ASP A 221 8.57 1.12 -21.93
CA ASP A 221 8.02 1.23 -23.29
C ASP A 221 8.03 2.69 -23.82
N LEU A 222 8.04 3.70 -22.93
CA LEU A 222 8.02 5.12 -23.28
C LEU A 222 9.40 5.72 -23.58
N VAL A 223 10.49 5.14 -23.06
CA VAL A 223 11.85 5.68 -23.17
C VAL A 223 12.70 4.92 -24.18
N GLY A 224 12.32 3.69 -24.53
CA GLY A 224 12.95 2.91 -25.60
C GLY A 224 14.34 2.37 -25.25
N ASN A 225 14.65 2.23 -23.97
CA ASN A 225 15.82 1.46 -23.51
C ASN A 225 15.36 0.03 -23.17
N GLU A 226 15.94 -0.95 -23.85
CA GLU A 226 15.84 -2.37 -23.48
C GLU A 226 16.67 -2.57 -22.20
N THR A 227 16.02 -2.61 -21.04
CA THR A 227 16.69 -2.89 -19.76
C THR A 227 16.27 -4.28 -19.30
N THR A 228 17.24 -5.15 -19.05
CA THR A 228 16.97 -6.53 -18.63
C THR A 228 17.50 -6.80 -17.23
N PHE A 229 16.81 -7.69 -16.53
CA PHE A 229 17.19 -8.21 -15.23
C PHE A 229 17.30 -9.73 -15.27
N THR A 230 18.42 -10.27 -14.80
CA THR A 230 18.64 -11.72 -14.65
C THR A 230 18.74 -12.06 -13.19
N GLU A 231 18.09 -13.15 -12.75
CA GLU A 231 18.20 -13.69 -11.39
C GLU A 231 18.46 -15.20 -11.48
N GLN A 232 19.50 -15.66 -10.80
CA GLN A 232 19.85 -17.06 -10.65
C GLN A 232 19.83 -17.44 -9.18
N LEU A 233 19.17 -18.54 -8.84
CA LEU A 233 19.06 -19.03 -7.48
C LEU A 233 19.38 -20.53 -7.42
N HIS A 234 20.04 -20.96 -6.36
CA HIS A 234 20.21 -22.36 -6.02
C HIS A 234 19.93 -22.57 -4.52
N VAL A 235 19.00 -23.46 -4.21
CA VAL A 235 18.58 -23.78 -2.85
C VAL A 235 18.91 -25.23 -2.55
N THR A 236 19.45 -25.50 -1.36
CA THR A 236 19.59 -26.85 -0.81
C THR A 236 18.84 -26.93 0.53
N TYR A 237 18.08 -28.01 0.71
CA TYR A 237 17.25 -28.24 1.88
C TYR A 237 17.84 -29.29 2.83
N ASP A 238 17.65 -29.11 4.14
CA ASP A 238 17.99 -30.08 5.18
C ASP A 238 16.77 -30.37 6.08
N PHE A 239 16.11 -31.50 5.82
CA PHE A 239 14.98 -32.02 6.59
C PHE A 239 15.39 -33.04 7.68
N SER A 240 16.70 -33.21 7.92
CA SER A 240 17.25 -34.24 8.82
C SER A 240 17.37 -33.76 10.27
N ASN A 241 17.57 -32.47 10.46
CA ASN A 241 17.77 -31.86 11.77
C ASN A 241 16.45 -31.33 12.34
N ARG A 242 16.30 -31.47 13.66
CA ARG A 242 15.23 -30.78 14.38
C ARG A 242 15.58 -29.29 14.41
N VAL A 243 14.64 -28.46 13.99
CA VAL A 243 14.77 -27.01 14.09
C VAL A 243 14.65 -26.60 15.56
N GLU A 244 15.56 -25.75 16.03
CA GLU A 244 15.42 -25.15 17.35
C GLU A 244 14.24 -24.19 17.32
N GLU A 245 13.50 -24.06 18.43
CA GLU A 245 12.35 -23.16 18.47
C GLU A 245 12.79 -21.73 18.13
N ILE A 246 12.25 -21.18 17.05
CA ILE A 246 12.57 -19.85 16.55
C ILE A 246 11.56 -18.89 17.17
N GLN A 247 12.02 -18.07 18.10
CA GLN A 247 11.22 -16.99 18.65
C GLN A 247 11.84 -15.68 18.20
N ILE A 248 11.05 -14.80 17.58
CA ILE A 248 11.49 -13.44 17.30
C ILE A 248 11.61 -12.73 18.65
N PRO A 249 12.81 -12.26 19.05
CA PRO A 249 12.98 -11.58 20.32
C PRO A 249 12.01 -10.40 20.50
N GLU A 250 11.34 -10.32 21.65
CA GLU A 250 10.37 -9.25 21.94
C GLU A 250 10.99 -7.85 21.78
N ASN A 251 12.29 -7.69 22.07
CA ASN A 251 12.97 -6.42 21.88
C ASN A 251 13.13 -6.04 20.41
N ILE A 252 13.17 -7.00 19.48
CA ILE A 252 13.16 -6.74 18.03
C ILE A 252 11.76 -6.28 17.64
N ILE A 253 10.73 -7.04 18.01
CA ILE A 253 9.33 -6.69 17.70
C ILE A 253 8.97 -5.29 18.20
N ASN A 254 9.35 -4.96 19.45
CA ASN A 254 8.97 -3.70 20.09
C ASN A 254 9.82 -2.49 19.67
N LYS A 255 11.00 -2.70 19.07
CA LYS A 255 11.91 -1.61 18.66
C LYS A 255 12.06 -1.49 17.16
N ALA A 256 11.57 -2.46 16.39
CA ALA A 256 11.70 -2.41 14.96
C ALA A 256 10.88 -1.23 14.41
N MET A 257 11.55 -0.36 13.67
CA MET A 257 10.93 0.74 12.96
C MET A 257 10.36 0.22 11.66
N SER A 258 9.25 0.75 11.19
CA SER A 258 8.81 0.54 9.82
C SER A 258 9.89 1.00 8.83
N TYR A 259 9.90 0.41 7.64
CA TYR A 259 10.85 0.85 6.61
C TYR A 259 10.73 2.35 6.27
N GLY A 260 9.51 2.90 6.33
CA GLY A 260 9.28 4.34 6.19
C GLY A 260 10.00 5.12 7.30
N GLU A 261 9.73 4.80 8.57
CA GLU A 261 10.42 5.42 9.71
C GLU A 261 11.94 5.32 9.59
N TYR A 262 12.48 4.19 9.16
CA TYR A 262 13.92 4.00 8.95
C TYR A 262 14.50 4.93 7.88
N ILE A 263 13.85 5.08 6.73
CA ILE A 263 14.28 6.03 5.68
C ILE A 263 14.29 7.47 6.20
N PHE A 264 13.36 7.80 7.12
CA PHE A 264 13.22 9.14 7.68
C PHE A 264 14.01 9.35 9.00
N ALA A 265 14.54 8.30 9.63
CA ALA A 265 15.22 8.36 10.92
C ALA A 265 16.62 8.98 10.84
N ASP A 266 17.38 8.65 9.79
CA ASP A 266 18.79 9.03 9.63
C ASP A 266 19.00 10.25 8.71
N ARG A 267 17.92 10.78 8.14
CA ARG A 267 17.93 12.17 7.71
C ARG A 267 17.98 12.99 8.99
N GLU A 268 19.19 13.36 9.44
CA GLU A 268 19.36 14.75 9.89
C GLU A 268 18.62 15.53 8.81
N LEU A 269 17.45 16.07 9.16
CA LEU A 269 16.85 17.12 8.39
C LEU A 269 17.94 18.21 8.39
N GLU A 270 18.84 18.17 7.40
CA GLU A 270 18.96 19.32 6.55
C GLU A 270 17.51 19.57 6.13
N THR A 271 16.84 20.36 6.97
CA THR A 271 15.66 21.10 6.61
C THR A 271 16.15 22.00 5.47
N GLU A 272 16.35 21.44 4.27
CA GLU A 272 15.75 22.11 3.14
C GLU A 272 14.31 22.26 3.58
N GLU A 273 13.95 23.51 3.93
CA GLU A 273 12.57 23.87 4.18
C GLU A 273 11.79 23.25 3.04
N VAL A 274 11.07 22.15 3.32
CA VAL A 274 10.09 21.62 2.37
C VAL A 274 9.22 22.83 2.11
N PRO A 275 9.17 23.35 0.87
CA PRO A 275 8.48 24.60 0.61
C PRO A 275 7.05 24.46 1.14
N THR A 276 6.71 25.22 2.18
CA THR A 276 5.38 25.15 2.76
C THR A 276 4.44 25.80 1.77
N GLU A 277 3.66 24.99 1.06
CA GLU A 277 2.61 25.47 0.19
C GLU A 277 1.52 26.16 1.02
N THR A 278 1.11 27.35 0.61
CA THR A 278 0.04 28.09 1.29
C THR A 278 -1.30 27.62 0.73
N LYS A 279 -1.89 26.61 1.36
CA LYS A 279 -3.24 26.13 1.03
C LYS A 279 -4.31 27.05 1.61
N GLY A 280 -5.27 27.45 0.78
CA GLY A 280 -6.42 28.25 1.21
C GLY A 280 -7.41 27.47 2.10
N ILE A 281 -7.30 26.15 2.11
CA ILE A 281 -7.99 25.24 3.03
C ILE A 281 -7.16 23.95 3.12
N SER A 282 -7.01 23.38 4.30
CA SER A 282 -6.32 22.09 4.48
C SER A 282 -7.04 20.96 3.71
N ASP A 283 -6.33 19.91 3.35
CA ASP A 283 -6.89 18.74 2.67
C ASP A 283 -8.01 18.09 3.46
N GLY A 284 -7.78 17.81 4.75
CA GLY A 284 -8.78 17.24 5.63
C GLY A 284 -10.07 18.05 5.70
N ASN A 285 -9.98 19.37 5.94
CA ASN A 285 -11.17 20.24 5.98
C ASN A 285 -11.93 20.26 4.63
N HIS A 286 -11.22 20.26 3.52
CA HIS A 286 -11.83 20.21 2.20
C HIS A 286 -12.60 18.89 1.98
N PHE A 287 -11.98 17.75 2.27
CA PHE A 287 -12.64 16.45 2.12
C PHE A 287 -13.78 16.22 3.12
N ASN A 288 -13.82 16.99 4.21
CA ASN A 288 -14.91 17.01 5.17
C ASN A 288 -16.00 18.06 4.86
N GLY A 289 -16.03 18.57 3.62
CA GLY A 289 -17.11 19.41 3.09
C GLY A 289 -16.79 20.90 3.03
N ALA A 290 -15.54 21.30 3.26
CA ALA A 290 -15.04 22.67 3.05
C ALA A 290 -15.85 23.78 3.77
N ASN A 291 -16.39 23.48 4.95
CA ASN A 291 -17.25 24.41 5.69
C ASN A 291 -16.47 25.47 6.47
N PHE A 292 -15.29 25.11 6.97
CA PHE A 292 -14.45 26.01 7.76
C PHE A 292 -13.01 26.02 7.23
N THR A 293 -12.46 27.22 7.12
CA THR A 293 -11.03 27.44 6.86
C THR A 293 -10.52 28.63 7.68
N THR A 294 -9.22 28.86 7.73
CA THR A 294 -8.62 29.92 8.55
C THR A 294 -7.47 30.63 7.86
N ASP A 295 -7.18 31.86 8.31
CA ASP A 295 -5.90 32.53 8.06
C ASP A 295 -5.00 32.59 9.30
N GLY A 296 -5.30 31.80 10.33
CA GLY A 296 -4.63 31.77 11.63
C GLY A 296 -5.22 32.72 12.67
N GLU A 297 -5.83 33.84 12.25
CA GLU A 297 -6.49 34.79 13.16
C GLU A 297 -8.02 34.62 13.17
N TRP A 298 -8.61 34.41 12.00
CA TRP A 298 -10.05 34.29 11.80
C TRP A 298 -10.40 32.95 11.18
N ILE A 299 -11.57 32.43 11.51
CA ILE A 299 -12.16 31.24 10.88
C ILE A 299 -13.25 31.71 9.95
N TYR A 300 -13.19 31.34 8.67
CA TYR A 300 -14.12 31.76 7.63
C TYR A 300 -15.02 30.58 7.24
N PHE A 301 -16.29 30.88 7.03
CA PHE A 301 -17.30 29.87 6.70
C PHE A 301 -18.48 30.47 5.91
N ALA A 302 -19.14 29.61 5.14
CA ALA A 302 -20.44 29.83 4.54
C ALA A 302 -21.16 28.48 4.50
N ASP A 303 -22.49 28.50 4.54
CA ASP A 303 -23.31 27.29 4.50
C ASP A 303 -24.44 27.49 3.50
N ASP A 304 -24.44 26.70 2.43
CA ASP A 304 -25.42 26.72 1.34
C ASP A 304 -26.88 26.51 1.80
N PHE A 305 -27.11 25.98 3.01
CA PHE A 305 -28.44 25.61 3.49
C PHE A 305 -28.91 26.39 4.72
N SER A 306 -28.01 26.98 5.50
CA SER A 306 -28.36 27.67 6.76
C SER A 306 -27.98 29.15 6.79
N ASN A 307 -26.99 29.61 6.00
CA ASN A 307 -26.41 30.94 6.12
C ASN A 307 -26.55 31.77 4.83
N ASP A 308 -27.19 32.94 4.92
CA ASP A 308 -27.37 33.86 3.79
C ASP A 308 -26.14 34.77 3.57
N GLY A 309 -24.93 34.20 3.49
CA GLY A 309 -23.72 34.99 3.29
C GLY A 309 -22.41 34.31 3.65
N ILE A 310 -21.33 35.08 3.59
CA ILE A 310 -19.99 34.70 4.06
C ILE A 310 -19.75 35.34 5.42
N TYR A 311 -19.28 34.53 6.36
CA TYR A 311 -19.05 34.89 7.75
C TYR A 311 -17.61 34.61 8.16
N ARG A 312 -17.20 35.22 9.27
CA ARG A 312 -15.96 34.88 9.97
C ARG A 312 -16.16 34.88 11.48
N ILE A 313 -15.35 34.11 12.19
CA ILE A 313 -15.33 34.01 13.65
C ILE A 313 -13.97 34.45 14.16
N ASN A 314 -13.94 35.35 15.15
CA ASN A 314 -12.70 35.67 15.84
C ASN A 314 -12.28 34.47 16.67
N LYS A 315 -11.10 33.89 16.38
CA LYS A 315 -10.62 32.71 17.10
C LYS A 315 -10.45 32.95 18.60
N ALA A 316 -10.23 34.19 19.03
CA ALA A 316 -10.14 34.56 20.45
C ALA A 316 -11.49 34.62 21.18
N ASP A 317 -12.61 34.59 20.45
CA ASP A 317 -13.98 34.62 20.99
C ASP A 317 -14.91 33.78 20.09
N ILE A 318 -14.65 32.48 20.02
CA ILE A 318 -15.40 31.54 19.16
C ILE A 318 -16.91 31.60 19.38
N ASP A 319 -17.34 31.86 20.62
CA ASP A 319 -18.75 31.78 21.02
C ASP A 319 -19.56 33.05 20.69
N ASN A 320 -18.92 34.21 20.51
CA ASN A 320 -19.62 35.48 20.26
C ASN A 320 -19.01 36.34 19.15
N GLY A 321 -17.85 35.97 18.63
CA GLY A 321 -17.06 36.76 17.68
C GLY A 321 -17.43 36.55 16.22
N ILE A 322 -18.70 36.21 15.93
CA ILE A 322 -19.19 35.96 14.58
C ILE A 322 -19.51 37.29 13.90
N GLU A 323 -19.01 37.48 12.68
CA GLU A 323 -19.25 38.66 11.85
C GLU A 323 -19.61 38.24 10.42
N LYS A 324 -20.69 38.81 9.88
CA LYS A 324 -21.01 38.70 8.45
C LYS A 324 -20.14 39.67 7.66
N ILE A 325 -19.45 39.19 6.63
CA ILE A 325 -18.56 40.01 5.78
C ILE A 325 -19.08 40.19 4.34
N SER A 326 -20.04 39.36 3.90
CA SER A 326 -20.69 39.50 2.59
C SER A 326 -22.09 38.88 2.57
N ASP A 327 -22.99 39.43 1.76
CA ASP A 327 -24.33 38.87 1.49
C ASP A 327 -24.32 37.83 0.35
N VAL A 328 -23.16 37.52 -0.23
CA VAL A 328 -23.05 36.51 -1.29
C VAL A 328 -23.24 35.12 -0.68
N SER A 329 -24.18 34.35 -1.22
CA SER A 329 -24.34 32.93 -0.89
C SER A 329 -23.20 32.16 -1.57
N ALA A 330 -22.33 31.58 -0.76
CA ALA A 330 -21.07 31.02 -1.19
C ALA A 330 -20.81 29.61 -0.64
N SER A 331 -19.96 28.87 -1.35
CA SER A 331 -19.46 27.55 -0.98
C SER A 331 -17.98 27.40 -1.36
N ASP A 332 -17.34 26.31 -0.92
CA ASP A 332 -15.92 25.99 -1.13
C ASP A 332 -14.97 27.17 -0.81
N ILE A 333 -15.09 27.74 0.39
CA ILE A 333 -14.27 28.89 0.79
C ILE A 333 -12.81 28.47 0.92
N ASN A 334 -11.94 29.24 0.27
CA ASN A 334 -10.49 29.16 0.35
C ASN A 334 -9.94 30.54 0.77
N VAL A 335 -9.07 30.60 1.78
CA VAL A 335 -8.51 31.84 2.31
C VAL A 335 -7.00 31.81 2.23
N THR A 336 -6.43 32.70 1.42
CA THR A 336 -4.97 32.93 1.36
C THR A 336 -4.65 34.34 1.85
N ASP A 337 -3.39 34.78 1.73
CA ASP A 337 -2.86 36.08 2.20
C ASP A 337 -3.88 37.21 2.39
N GLU A 338 -4.31 37.88 1.32
CA GLU A 338 -5.25 39.02 1.38
C GLU A 338 -6.67 38.66 0.89
N TRP A 339 -6.88 37.44 0.41
CA TRP A 339 -8.04 37.08 -0.42
C TRP A 339 -8.81 35.88 0.11
N ILE A 340 -10.13 35.97 -0.04
CA ILE A 340 -11.08 34.89 0.10
C ILE A 340 -11.54 34.53 -1.31
N TYR A 341 -11.38 33.27 -1.71
CA TYR A 341 -11.87 32.69 -2.95
C TYR A 341 -13.03 31.75 -2.63
N PHE A 342 -14.05 31.72 -3.48
CA PHE A 342 -15.25 30.93 -3.22
C PHE A 342 -16.07 30.74 -4.50
N HIS A 343 -16.96 29.76 -4.49
CA HIS A 343 -18.04 29.63 -5.46
C HIS A 343 -19.20 30.55 -5.07
N ASP A 344 -19.75 31.29 -6.04
CA ASP A 344 -21.04 31.97 -5.85
C ASP A 344 -22.17 31.02 -6.26
N SER A 345 -22.88 30.48 -5.26
CA SER A 345 -23.97 29.51 -5.44
C SER A 345 -25.17 30.12 -6.19
N THR A 346 -25.25 31.45 -6.32
CA THR A 346 -26.33 32.16 -7.05
C THR A 346 -26.00 32.46 -8.51
N ASP A 347 -24.73 32.28 -8.89
CA ASP A 347 -24.20 32.59 -10.22
C ASP A 347 -23.49 31.36 -10.78
N ASP A 348 -24.24 30.26 -10.95
CA ASP A 348 -23.80 29.00 -11.57
C ASP A 348 -22.46 28.46 -11.00
N PHE A 349 -22.21 28.63 -9.69
CA PHE A 349 -20.97 28.21 -9.02
C PHE A 349 -19.71 28.76 -9.71
N HIS A 350 -19.78 29.97 -10.27
CA HIS A 350 -18.61 30.68 -10.76
C HIS A 350 -17.66 31.04 -9.62
N VAL A 351 -16.35 31.04 -9.89
CA VAL A 351 -15.36 31.45 -8.88
C VAL A 351 -15.29 32.97 -8.79
N TYR A 352 -15.45 33.46 -7.56
CA TYR A 352 -15.24 34.84 -7.15
C TYR A 352 -14.10 34.92 -6.15
N ARG A 353 -13.59 36.14 -5.96
CA ARG A 353 -12.79 36.47 -4.78
C ARG A 353 -13.14 37.84 -4.23
N MET A 354 -12.84 38.04 -2.96
CA MET A 354 -12.93 39.34 -2.28
C MET A 354 -11.82 39.46 -1.24
N LYS A 355 -11.57 40.67 -0.75
CA LYS A 355 -10.66 40.88 0.38
C LYS A 355 -11.28 40.33 1.66
N LYS A 356 -10.43 40.04 2.66
CA LYS A 356 -10.85 39.55 3.99
C LYS A 356 -11.81 40.49 4.76
N ASP A 357 -11.91 41.75 4.35
CA ASP A 357 -12.85 42.74 4.89
C ASP A 357 -14.18 42.82 4.10
N GLY A 358 -14.39 41.94 3.11
CA GLY A 358 -15.57 41.89 2.24
C GLY A 358 -15.53 42.86 1.05
N SER A 359 -14.51 43.73 0.96
CA SER A 359 -14.38 44.67 -0.16
C SER A 359 -13.75 44.02 -1.40
N GLY A 360 -13.85 44.69 -2.55
CA GLY A 360 -13.12 44.26 -3.76
C GLY A 360 -13.62 42.97 -4.39
N LEU A 361 -14.91 42.64 -4.22
CA LEU A 361 -15.57 41.51 -4.87
C LEU A 361 -15.36 41.53 -6.39
N GLU A 362 -14.79 40.47 -6.94
CA GLU A 362 -14.61 40.30 -8.38
C GLU A 362 -14.80 38.83 -8.80
N LYS A 363 -15.45 38.62 -9.95
CA LYS A 363 -15.52 37.32 -10.61
C LYS A 363 -14.18 37.02 -11.27
N ILE A 364 -13.64 35.83 -11.08
CA ILE A 364 -12.31 35.45 -11.60
C ILE A 364 -12.34 34.27 -12.57
N LEU A 365 -13.36 33.42 -12.49
CA LEU A 365 -13.65 32.39 -13.48
C LEU A 365 -15.12 32.47 -13.90
N HIS A 366 -15.34 32.41 -15.22
CA HIS A 366 -16.67 32.51 -15.86
C HIS A 366 -17.17 31.16 -16.37
N THR A 367 -16.68 30.07 -15.79
CA THR A 367 -17.16 28.71 -16.05
C THR A 367 -17.70 28.09 -14.76
N TYR A 368 -18.63 27.16 -14.90
CA TYR A 368 -19.11 26.34 -13.79
C TYR A 368 -17.94 25.52 -13.24
N THR A 369 -17.68 25.63 -11.93
CA THR A 369 -16.61 24.91 -11.24
C THR A 369 -17.16 24.17 -10.04
N ILE A 370 -16.49 23.10 -9.65
CA ILE A 370 -16.70 22.38 -8.40
C ILE A 370 -15.35 21.99 -7.82
N ASP A 371 -15.29 21.69 -6.52
CA ASP A 371 -14.10 21.15 -5.85
C ASP A 371 -12.94 22.15 -5.94
N LEU A 372 -13.19 23.38 -5.46
CA LEU A 372 -12.28 24.52 -5.58
C LEU A 372 -11.16 24.46 -4.54
N ARG A 373 -9.93 24.59 -5.03
CA ARG A 373 -8.72 24.66 -4.21
C ARG A 373 -7.87 25.85 -4.63
N VAL A 374 -7.31 26.57 -3.67
CA VAL A 374 -6.34 27.62 -3.93
C VAL A 374 -5.05 27.32 -3.17
N ILE A 375 -3.95 27.14 -3.89
CA ILE A 375 -2.64 26.81 -3.32
C ILE A 375 -1.61 27.76 -3.94
N ASP A 376 -0.89 28.52 -3.14
CA ASP A 376 0.10 29.52 -3.60
C ASP A 376 -0.44 30.47 -4.67
N ASN A 377 -1.70 30.90 -4.49
CA ASN A 377 -2.46 31.75 -5.42
C ASN A 377 -2.72 31.13 -6.81
N ILE A 378 -2.50 29.82 -6.97
CA ILE A 378 -2.93 29.02 -8.11
C ILE A 378 -4.27 28.37 -7.77
N ILE A 379 -5.20 28.42 -8.73
CA ILE A 379 -6.55 27.89 -8.54
C ILE A 379 -6.63 26.51 -9.20
N TYR A 380 -7.04 25.50 -8.46
CA TYR A 380 -7.34 24.17 -8.96
C TYR A 380 -8.84 23.91 -8.82
N TYR A 381 -9.44 23.31 -9.84
CA TYR A 381 -10.88 23.07 -9.85
C TYR A 381 -11.26 21.97 -10.85
N LYS A 382 -12.41 21.33 -10.62
CA LYS A 382 -13.06 20.46 -11.59
C LYS A 382 -14.13 21.21 -12.38
N ASN A 383 -14.37 20.78 -13.61
CA ASN A 383 -15.45 21.29 -14.47
C ASN A 383 -16.25 20.13 -15.09
N PHE A 384 -17.55 20.33 -15.32
CA PHE A 384 -18.45 19.39 -16.01
C PHE A 384 -18.69 19.72 -17.50
N ALA A 385 -18.07 20.76 -18.05
CA ALA A 385 -18.33 21.21 -19.41
C ALA A 385 -17.57 20.42 -20.49
N GLY A 386 -18.26 20.12 -21.60
CA GLY A 386 -17.65 19.60 -22.83
C GLY A 386 -17.26 18.13 -22.77
N THR A 387 -16.28 17.73 -23.59
CA THR A 387 -15.73 16.36 -23.63
C THR A 387 -14.83 16.04 -22.43
N ASN A 388 -14.49 17.05 -21.61
CA ASN A 388 -13.52 16.98 -20.51
C ASN A 388 -14.26 16.96 -19.16
N ASN A 389 -15.31 16.15 -19.08
CA ASN A 389 -16.18 16.08 -17.91
C ASN A 389 -15.39 15.51 -16.70
N ARG A 390 -15.39 16.25 -15.58
CA ARG A 390 -14.64 15.98 -14.34
C ARG A 390 -13.11 16.01 -14.48
N SER A 391 -12.59 16.71 -15.50
CA SER A 391 -11.15 16.97 -15.57
C SER A 391 -10.72 17.99 -14.52
N LEU A 392 -9.50 17.84 -14.02
CA LEU A 392 -8.82 18.81 -13.17
C LEU A 392 -8.18 19.90 -14.00
N PHE A 393 -8.48 21.14 -13.65
CA PHE A 393 -7.91 22.32 -14.28
C PHE A 393 -7.03 23.07 -13.29
N GLN A 394 -5.94 23.62 -13.81
CA GLN A 394 -5.12 24.62 -13.15
C GLN A 394 -5.39 26.00 -13.78
N ALA A 395 -5.69 27.00 -12.98
CA ALA A 395 -5.87 28.39 -13.36
C ALA A 395 -4.80 29.27 -12.72
N LYS A 396 -4.00 29.94 -13.56
CA LYS A 396 -2.96 30.89 -13.14
C LYS A 396 -3.39 32.30 -13.54
N ARG A 397 -3.28 33.24 -12.60
CA ARG A 397 -3.64 34.65 -12.83
C ARG A 397 -2.40 35.51 -13.05
N SER A 398 -2.46 36.38 -14.04
CA SER A 398 -1.48 37.45 -14.28
C SER A 398 -2.22 38.77 -14.49
N GLY A 399 -2.23 39.62 -13.47
CA GLY A 399 -3.03 40.86 -13.48
C GLY A 399 -4.54 40.57 -13.49
N ALA A 400 -5.23 40.98 -14.54
CA ALA A 400 -6.68 40.73 -14.74
C ALA A 400 -6.97 39.53 -15.64
N THR A 401 -5.93 38.85 -16.14
CA THR A 401 -6.06 37.71 -17.05
C THR A 401 -5.87 36.41 -16.29
N THR A 402 -6.75 35.43 -16.55
CA THR A 402 -6.64 34.06 -16.04
C THR A 402 -6.38 33.11 -17.21
N THR A 403 -5.34 32.30 -17.12
CA THR A 403 -5.02 31.24 -18.08
C THR A 403 -5.30 29.88 -17.44
N THR A 404 -5.95 28.98 -18.17
CA THR A 404 -6.34 27.67 -17.69
C THR A 404 -5.60 26.56 -18.44
N PHE A 405 -5.28 25.47 -17.74
CA PHE A 405 -4.65 24.26 -18.28
C PHE A 405 -5.39 23.04 -17.73
N THR A 406 -5.43 21.95 -18.50
CA THR A 406 -5.95 20.67 -18.02
C THR A 406 -4.79 19.81 -17.52
N LEU A 407 -4.89 19.36 -16.27
CA LEU A 407 -3.89 18.49 -15.63
C LEU A 407 -4.26 17.02 -15.86
N VAL A 408 -5.40 16.61 -15.33
CA VAL A 408 -5.88 15.22 -15.35
C VAL A 408 -7.28 15.17 -15.94
N ASP A 409 -7.56 14.17 -16.77
CA ASP A 409 -8.88 13.93 -17.31
C ASP A 409 -9.64 12.87 -16.50
N HIS A 410 -10.96 13.04 -16.35
CA HIS A 410 -11.87 12.06 -15.77
C HIS A 410 -11.48 11.52 -14.38
N LEU A 411 -11.42 12.41 -13.39
CA LEU A 411 -11.16 12.02 -12.00
C LEU A 411 -12.40 12.15 -11.11
N PHE A 412 -12.44 11.36 -10.05
CA PHE A 412 -13.46 11.40 -9.02
C PHE A 412 -13.14 12.45 -7.94
N ARG A 413 -11.94 12.37 -7.36
CA ARG A 413 -11.46 13.21 -6.25
C ARG A 413 -9.98 13.49 -6.40
N TYR A 414 -9.50 14.66 -5.97
CA TYR A 414 -8.09 15.00 -6.04
C TYR A 414 -7.62 15.78 -4.82
N THR A 415 -6.33 15.72 -4.54
CA THR A 415 -5.62 16.76 -3.81
C THR A 415 -4.36 17.16 -4.58
N VAL A 416 -3.92 18.38 -4.34
CA VAL A 416 -2.62 18.88 -4.80
C VAL A 416 -1.77 19.04 -3.55
N HIS A 417 -0.58 18.45 -3.58
CA HIS A 417 0.36 18.51 -2.48
C HIS A 417 1.76 18.67 -3.03
N GLN A 418 2.38 19.80 -2.70
CA GLN A 418 3.69 20.19 -3.23
C GLN A 418 3.65 20.24 -4.77
N ASP A 419 4.53 19.48 -5.43
CA ASP A 419 4.64 19.44 -6.89
C ASP A 419 3.76 18.36 -7.55
N ASP A 420 2.94 17.65 -6.76
CA ASP A 420 2.17 16.50 -7.22
C ASP A 420 0.65 16.69 -7.13
N VAL A 421 -0.05 16.01 -8.03
CA VAL A 421 -1.49 15.74 -7.96
C VAL A 421 -1.70 14.29 -7.58
N PHE A 422 -2.42 14.07 -6.49
CA PHE A 422 -2.94 12.76 -6.12
C PHE A 422 -4.43 12.72 -6.44
N TYR A 423 -4.88 11.73 -7.19
CA TYR A 423 -6.27 11.68 -7.64
C TYR A 423 -6.84 10.26 -7.68
N LEU A 424 -8.12 10.16 -7.36
CA LEU A 424 -8.92 8.96 -7.52
C LEU A 424 -9.62 8.94 -8.86
N THR A 425 -9.66 7.78 -9.48
CA THR A 425 -10.54 7.44 -10.60
C THR A 425 -11.91 6.96 -10.11
N ASP A 426 -12.88 6.80 -11.02
CA ASP A 426 -14.25 6.36 -10.68
C ASP A 426 -14.30 4.91 -10.11
N ASP A 427 -13.25 4.12 -10.30
CA ASP A 427 -13.07 2.77 -9.75
C ASP A 427 -12.26 2.73 -8.44
N PHE A 428 -12.06 3.90 -7.81
CA PHE A 428 -11.40 4.05 -6.50
C PHE A 428 -9.90 3.71 -6.49
N GLN A 429 -9.24 3.71 -7.65
CA GLN A 429 -7.78 3.60 -7.71
C GLN A 429 -7.14 4.97 -7.49
N LEU A 430 -6.10 5.02 -6.65
CA LEU A 430 -5.37 6.25 -6.34
C LEU A 430 -4.12 6.37 -7.20
N TYR A 431 -4.04 7.45 -7.95
CA TYR A 431 -2.93 7.78 -8.83
C TYR A 431 -2.18 9.02 -8.37
N ARG A 432 -0.91 9.11 -8.78
CA ARG A 432 -0.06 10.28 -8.69
C ARG A 432 0.36 10.76 -10.08
N THR A 433 0.44 12.08 -10.28
CA THR A 433 1.01 12.72 -11.47
C THR A 433 1.62 14.08 -11.11
N ASP A 434 2.57 14.55 -11.92
CA ASP A 434 3.24 15.85 -11.74
C ASP A 434 2.30 17.03 -12.09
N LEU A 435 2.58 18.22 -11.53
CA LEU A 435 1.85 19.45 -11.82
C LEU A 435 2.15 20.10 -13.18
N ASP A 436 3.10 19.60 -13.98
CA ASP A 436 3.35 20.05 -15.34
C ASP A 436 2.18 19.64 -16.26
N PRO A 437 1.41 20.59 -16.80
CA PRO A 437 0.31 20.27 -17.71
C PRO A 437 0.74 19.55 -19.00
N LYS A 438 2.04 19.52 -19.31
CA LYS A 438 2.60 18.78 -20.45
C LYS A 438 2.95 17.34 -20.10
N ASP A 439 3.20 17.04 -18.84
CA ASP A 439 3.32 15.68 -18.37
C ASP A 439 1.91 15.08 -18.25
N LYS A 440 1.79 13.85 -18.71
CA LYS A 440 0.55 13.05 -18.68
C LYS A 440 0.81 11.66 -18.14
N SER A 441 2.02 11.39 -17.64
CA SER A 441 2.33 10.17 -16.92
C SER A 441 1.53 10.13 -15.62
N SER A 442 1.05 8.95 -15.25
CA SER A 442 0.35 8.74 -14.00
C SER A 442 0.68 7.36 -13.49
N TYR A 443 0.91 7.25 -12.20
CA TYR A 443 1.37 6.03 -11.55
C TYR A 443 0.36 5.64 -10.49
N LEU A 444 0.01 4.35 -10.43
CA LEU A 444 -0.84 3.82 -9.38
C LEU A 444 -0.07 3.89 -8.06
N LEU A 445 -0.58 4.64 -7.09
CA LEU A 445 0.11 4.91 -5.83
C LEU A 445 0.03 3.71 -4.87
N THR A 446 -1.06 2.95 -4.92
CA THR A 446 -1.27 1.77 -4.06
C THR A 446 -2.18 0.77 -4.76
N ASN A 447 -2.02 -0.52 -4.45
CA ASN A 447 -2.90 -1.59 -4.89
C ASN A 447 -4.24 -1.66 -4.10
N HIS A 448 -4.41 -0.82 -3.07
CA HIS A 448 -5.66 -0.68 -2.34
C HIS A 448 -6.68 0.15 -3.12
N LEU A 449 -7.95 -0.23 -3.01
CA LEU A 449 -9.07 0.63 -3.35
C LEU A 449 -9.22 1.68 -2.25
N VAL A 450 -9.18 2.95 -2.64
CA VAL A 450 -9.10 4.08 -1.73
C VAL A 450 -10.42 4.82 -1.64
N GLY A 451 -10.89 5.01 -0.40
CA GLY A 451 -12.05 5.80 -0.04
C GLY A 451 -11.70 7.27 0.11
N MET A 452 -11.98 7.86 1.27
CA MET A 452 -11.48 9.19 1.55
C MET A 452 -9.96 9.17 1.70
N PHE A 453 -9.28 10.21 1.20
CA PHE A 453 -7.83 10.35 1.34
C PHE A 453 -7.47 11.82 1.54
N GLN A 454 -6.27 12.07 2.08
CA GLN A 454 -5.67 13.41 2.19
C GLN A 454 -4.15 13.30 2.19
N ALA A 455 -3.46 14.38 1.80
CA ALA A 455 -2.01 14.48 1.89
C ALA A 455 -1.61 15.39 3.05
N GLU A 456 -0.66 14.93 3.88
CA GLU A 456 -0.08 15.71 4.99
C GLU A 456 1.34 15.16 5.29
N ASP A 457 2.31 16.05 5.53
CA ASP A 457 3.69 15.72 5.96
C ASP A 457 4.39 14.59 5.18
N GLY A 458 4.25 14.59 3.85
CA GLY A 458 4.92 13.58 2.99
C GLY A 458 4.22 12.23 2.96
N TYR A 459 3.01 12.12 3.53
CA TYR A 459 2.18 10.92 3.47
C TYR A 459 0.84 11.20 2.80
N ILE A 460 0.30 10.17 2.16
CA ILE A 460 -1.12 10.07 1.84
C ILE A 460 -1.79 9.17 2.88
N TYR A 461 -2.71 9.75 3.64
CA TYR A 461 -3.59 9.03 4.55
C TYR A 461 -4.87 8.68 3.82
N TYR A 462 -5.40 7.47 4.01
CA TYR A 462 -6.58 7.03 3.27
C TYR A 462 -7.38 5.94 3.98
N GLU A 463 -8.67 5.87 3.67
CA GLU A 463 -9.54 4.75 4.01
C GLU A 463 -9.35 3.61 3.01
N ASN A 464 -8.97 2.44 3.49
CA ASN A 464 -8.83 1.25 2.66
C ASN A 464 -10.19 0.56 2.47
N LEU A 465 -10.79 0.70 1.29
CA LEU A 465 -12.09 0.09 0.96
C LEU A 465 -12.01 -1.44 0.92
N ASN A 466 -10.83 -2.02 0.68
CA ASN A 466 -10.64 -3.47 0.73
C ASN A 466 -10.64 -4.01 2.16
N ASP A 467 -10.37 -3.15 3.15
CA ASP A 467 -10.28 -3.48 4.57
C ASP A 467 -11.26 -2.66 5.42
N GLY A 468 -12.52 -2.62 4.95
CA GLY A 468 -13.65 -2.08 5.72
C GLY A 468 -13.50 -0.62 6.13
N ASN A 469 -12.89 0.21 5.27
CA ASN A 469 -12.60 1.64 5.53
C ASN A 469 -11.76 1.90 6.79
N THR A 470 -10.92 0.95 7.19
CA THR A 470 -9.87 1.25 8.17
C THR A 470 -8.85 2.21 7.56
N ILE A 471 -8.22 3.04 8.39
CA ILE A 471 -7.33 4.11 7.92
C ILE A 471 -5.92 3.56 7.79
N TYR A 472 -5.29 3.86 6.66
CA TYR A 472 -3.90 3.56 6.33
C TYR A 472 -3.16 4.86 6.00
N ARG A 473 -1.83 4.80 5.98
CA ARG A 473 -0.99 5.78 5.27
C ARG A 473 -0.01 5.09 4.34
N THR A 474 0.39 5.79 3.29
CA THR A 474 1.51 5.45 2.39
C THR A 474 2.34 6.71 2.17
N PRO A 475 3.67 6.65 2.04
CA PRO A 475 4.45 7.83 1.66
C PRO A 475 3.95 8.39 0.32
N THR A 476 4.21 9.66 0.03
CA THR A 476 3.77 10.32 -1.22
C THR A 476 4.41 9.73 -2.48
N ASP A 477 5.49 8.96 -2.34
CA ASP A 477 6.06 8.17 -3.43
C ASP A 477 5.34 6.84 -3.71
N GLY A 478 4.44 6.41 -2.80
CA GLY A 478 3.64 5.19 -2.92
C GLY A 478 4.35 3.92 -2.42
N TYR A 479 5.58 4.01 -1.92
CA TYR A 479 6.35 2.84 -1.52
C TYR A 479 6.07 2.43 -0.08
N GLY A 480 5.24 1.40 0.06
CA GLY A 480 4.87 0.82 1.35
C GLY A 480 3.64 1.50 1.96
N PHE A 481 3.05 0.83 2.95
CA PHE A 481 1.88 1.34 3.65
C PHE A 481 1.81 0.80 5.08
N GLU A 482 1.11 1.54 5.92
CA GLU A 482 0.91 1.22 7.32
C GLU A 482 -0.57 1.34 7.66
N LYS A 483 -1.12 0.33 8.35
CA LYS A 483 -2.47 0.39 8.90
C LYS A 483 -2.45 1.16 10.22
N LEU A 484 -3.28 2.18 10.34
CA LEU A 484 -3.32 3.09 11.48
C LEU A 484 -4.49 2.80 12.42
N THR A 485 -5.65 2.36 11.90
CA THR A 485 -6.81 2.02 12.74
C THR A 485 -7.23 0.57 12.59
N THR A 486 -7.77 -0.01 13.66
CA THR A 486 -8.51 -1.28 13.59
C THR A 486 -10.01 -1.07 13.34
N ASP A 487 -10.53 0.10 13.69
CA ASP A 487 -11.93 0.44 13.56
C ASP A 487 -12.25 1.08 12.20
N GLU A 488 -13.44 0.78 11.69
CA GLU A 488 -14.00 1.38 10.47
C GLU A 488 -14.17 2.90 10.64
N SER A 489 -13.61 3.66 9.69
CA SER A 489 -13.78 5.10 9.56
C SER A 489 -14.90 5.44 8.57
N GLN A 490 -15.65 6.51 8.89
CA GLN A 490 -16.51 7.20 7.94
C GLN A 490 -16.15 8.69 7.89
N GLY A 491 -15.04 8.98 7.22
CA GLY A 491 -14.44 10.31 7.17
C GLY A 491 -13.51 10.57 8.35
N PHE A 492 -12.38 11.16 8.03
CA PHE A 492 -11.31 11.51 8.95
C PHE A 492 -10.63 12.84 8.57
N ASN A 493 -9.84 13.39 9.47
CA ASN A 493 -9.05 14.59 9.24
C ASN A 493 -7.70 14.41 9.95
N VAL A 494 -6.59 14.73 9.28
CA VAL A 494 -5.23 14.58 9.81
C VAL A 494 -4.72 15.99 10.07
N SER A 495 -4.12 16.19 11.24
CA SER A 495 -3.48 17.46 11.60
C SER A 495 -2.46 17.19 12.69
N ASP A 496 -1.24 17.66 12.45
CA ASP A 496 -0.08 17.37 13.29
C ASP A 496 0.07 15.84 13.47
N ASP A 497 0.46 15.39 14.66
CA ASP A 497 0.62 13.98 15.01
C ASP A 497 -0.71 13.27 15.33
N SER A 498 -1.83 13.63 14.71
CA SER A 498 -3.15 13.09 15.07
C SER A 498 -4.12 12.91 13.91
N ILE A 499 -4.94 11.87 14.04
CA ILE A 499 -6.10 11.60 13.17
C ILE A 499 -7.39 11.77 13.97
N TYR A 500 -8.33 12.54 13.45
CA TYR A 500 -9.68 12.70 13.98
C TYR A 500 -10.64 11.98 13.05
N PHE A 501 -11.39 10.99 13.51
CA PHE A 501 -12.23 10.18 12.62
C PHE A 501 -13.57 9.79 13.23
N THR A 502 -14.53 9.48 12.36
CA THR A 502 -15.84 8.97 12.75
C THR A 502 -15.77 7.45 12.85
N ASN A 503 -15.78 6.91 14.08
CA ASN A 503 -15.74 5.47 14.34
C ASN A 503 -17.12 4.84 14.14
N VAL A 504 -17.32 4.14 13.03
CA VAL A 504 -18.59 3.48 12.70
C VAL A 504 -18.90 2.34 13.67
N SER A 505 -17.86 1.63 14.10
CA SER A 505 -17.97 0.48 15.01
C SER A 505 -18.47 0.87 16.40
N ASP A 506 -18.20 2.11 16.83
CA ASP A 506 -18.74 2.71 18.05
C ASP A 506 -19.81 3.76 17.73
N ASN A 507 -20.84 3.36 16.97
CA ASN A 507 -22.06 4.13 16.74
C ASN A 507 -21.78 5.56 16.22
N TYR A 508 -20.82 5.67 15.29
CA TYR A 508 -20.38 6.92 14.65
C TYR A 508 -19.77 7.93 15.62
N ALA A 509 -19.19 7.49 16.74
CA ALA A 509 -18.53 8.39 17.68
C ALA A 509 -17.28 9.05 17.06
N LEU A 510 -17.01 10.28 17.49
CA LEU A 510 -15.80 11.02 17.12
C LEU A 510 -14.62 10.51 17.95
N TYR A 511 -13.55 10.12 17.28
CA TYR A 511 -12.31 9.64 17.90
C TYR A 511 -11.14 10.53 17.50
N LYS A 512 -10.12 10.52 18.36
CA LYS A 512 -8.77 11.00 18.07
C LYS A 512 -7.80 9.83 18.21
N LEU A 513 -6.95 9.62 17.22
CA LEU A 513 -5.81 8.71 17.24
C LEU A 513 -4.53 9.52 17.26
N ASP A 514 -3.57 9.09 18.07
CA ASP A 514 -2.20 9.61 18.12
C ASP A 514 -1.32 8.82 17.14
N LEU A 515 -0.65 9.51 16.22
CA LEU A 515 0.11 8.86 15.14
C LEU A 515 1.41 8.20 15.60
N ASN A 516 1.93 8.56 16.78
CA ASN A 516 3.17 8.01 17.30
C ASN A 516 2.94 6.73 18.11
N THR A 517 1.78 6.62 18.75
CA THR A 517 1.43 5.50 19.63
C THR A 517 0.39 4.56 19.03
N LEU A 518 -0.35 5.03 18.01
CA LEU A 518 -1.55 4.40 17.45
C LEU A 518 -2.68 4.19 18.47
N ASP A 519 -2.57 4.80 19.65
CA ASP A 519 -3.62 4.79 20.65
C ASP A 519 -4.75 5.75 20.23
N SER A 520 -5.98 5.35 20.49
CA SER A 520 -7.16 6.17 20.20
C SER A 520 -8.00 6.45 21.44
N ILE A 521 -8.58 7.66 21.48
CA ILE A 521 -9.51 8.10 22.51
C ILE A 521 -10.83 8.55 21.88
N LYS A 522 -11.94 8.17 22.51
CA LYS A 522 -13.26 8.71 22.17
C LYS A 522 -13.34 10.16 22.63
N MET A 523 -13.66 11.07 21.71
CA MET A 523 -13.75 12.51 21.92
C MET A 523 -15.19 12.94 22.21
N ASP A 524 -16.14 12.47 21.39
CA ASP A 524 -17.58 12.72 21.57
C ASP A 524 -18.42 11.65 20.84
N GLU A 525 -19.72 11.62 21.07
CA GLU A 525 -20.68 10.74 20.42
C GLU A 525 -21.18 11.33 19.08
N LYS A 526 -21.32 10.50 18.05
CA LYS A 526 -22.01 10.82 16.77
C LYS A 526 -21.48 12.07 16.04
N GLY A 527 -20.17 12.18 15.86
CA GLY A 527 -19.55 13.29 15.13
C GLY A 527 -19.28 12.94 13.67
N SER A 528 -19.43 13.91 12.75
CA SER A 528 -19.08 13.79 11.33
C SER A 528 -18.63 15.14 10.77
N SER A 529 -18.20 15.22 9.50
CA SER A 529 -17.79 16.47 8.84
C SER A 529 -16.73 17.23 9.66
N ILE A 530 -15.61 16.54 9.90
CA ILE A 530 -14.59 16.92 10.88
C ILE A 530 -13.66 17.96 10.28
N HIS A 531 -13.61 19.16 10.86
CA HIS A 531 -12.69 20.22 10.47
C HIS A 531 -11.74 20.50 11.63
N VAL A 532 -10.44 20.49 11.37
CA VAL A 532 -9.41 20.76 12.36
C VAL A 532 -8.78 22.11 12.04
N ILE A 533 -8.75 23.00 13.03
CA ILE A 533 -8.22 24.36 12.91
C ILE A 533 -7.45 24.65 14.19
N ASP A 534 -6.13 24.69 14.08
CA ASP A 534 -5.23 24.89 15.21
C ASP A 534 -5.58 23.95 16.38
N ASP A 535 -5.93 24.46 17.56
CA ASP A 535 -6.26 23.66 18.74
C ASP A 535 -7.73 23.20 18.81
N LEU A 536 -8.53 23.47 17.78
CA LEU A 536 -9.97 23.24 17.75
C LEU A 536 -10.37 22.21 16.71
N VAL A 537 -11.37 21.42 17.05
CA VAL A 537 -12.04 20.47 16.14
C VAL A 537 -13.51 20.84 16.04
N PHE A 538 -13.95 21.19 14.84
CA PHE A 538 -15.34 21.47 14.50
C PHE A 538 -15.95 20.24 13.85
N TYR A 539 -17.18 19.90 14.21
CA TYR A 539 -17.85 18.71 13.69
C TYR A 539 -19.36 18.89 13.73
N GLN A 540 -20.05 18.18 12.84
CA GLN A 540 -21.50 18.06 12.87
C GLN A 540 -21.93 16.92 13.78
N LYS A 541 -23.02 17.15 14.52
CA LYS A 541 -23.65 16.15 15.37
C LYS A 541 -25.15 16.35 15.37
N HIS A 542 -25.90 15.23 15.43
CA HIS A 542 -27.35 15.28 15.55
C HIS A 542 -27.79 15.89 16.87
N ILE A 543 -28.49 17.03 16.82
CA ILE A 543 -29.21 17.61 17.97
C ILE A 543 -30.54 16.86 18.14
N THR A 544 -31.20 16.55 17.03
CA THR A 544 -32.41 15.72 16.96
C THR A 544 -32.29 14.71 15.81
N SER A 545 -33.26 13.82 15.65
CA SER A 545 -33.27 12.82 14.56
C SER A 545 -33.28 13.42 13.15
N PHE A 546 -33.58 14.71 13.00
CA PHE A 546 -33.67 15.38 11.68
C PHE A 546 -32.83 16.66 11.58
N GLU A 547 -32.10 17.02 12.65
CA GLU A 547 -31.39 18.29 12.74
C GLU A 547 -29.95 18.05 13.15
N LEU A 548 -29.03 18.57 12.33
CA LEU A 548 -27.60 18.61 12.60
C LEU A 548 -27.26 19.99 13.18
N GLY A 549 -26.38 19.98 14.17
CA GLY A 549 -25.74 21.17 14.71
C GLY A 549 -24.25 21.12 14.53
N TRP A 550 -23.62 22.27 14.45
CA TRP A 550 -22.18 22.40 14.54
C TRP A 550 -21.74 22.45 16.01
N PHE A 551 -20.71 21.69 16.32
CA PHE A 551 -20.07 21.62 17.62
C PHE A 551 -18.59 21.94 17.46
N VAL A 552 -17.99 22.43 18.54
CA VAL A 552 -16.55 22.62 18.68
C VAL A 552 -16.08 21.91 19.94
N ILE A 553 -14.90 21.30 19.86
CA ILE A 553 -14.20 20.65 20.97
C ILE A 553 -12.70 20.97 20.86
N ASN A 554 -11.99 21.04 21.97
CA ASN A 554 -10.53 21.17 21.95
C ASN A 554 -9.88 19.88 21.45
N LYS A 555 -8.68 19.97 20.84
CA LYS A 555 -7.89 18.81 20.38
C LYS A 555 -7.56 17.79 21.48
N ASP A 556 -7.68 18.17 22.76
CA ASP A 556 -7.49 17.29 23.92
C ASP A 556 -8.78 16.59 24.40
N GLY A 557 -9.92 16.85 23.73
CA GLY A 557 -11.23 16.29 24.06
C GLY A 557 -12.01 17.08 25.12
N SER A 558 -11.50 18.23 25.56
CA SER A 558 -12.19 19.08 26.53
C SER A 558 -13.13 20.10 25.88
N ASP A 559 -14.08 20.62 26.67
CA ASP A 559 -14.93 21.77 26.32
C ASP A 559 -15.81 21.61 25.06
N ALA A 560 -16.29 20.39 24.83
CA ALA A 560 -17.26 20.10 23.77
C ALA A 560 -18.55 20.90 23.96
N ARG A 561 -18.93 21.70 22.96
CA ARG A 561 -20.12 22.55 23.00
C ARG A 561 -20.68 22.85 21.61
N GLN A 562 -21.97 23.16 21.56
CA GLN A 562 -22.65 23.55 20.34
C GLN A 562 -22.35 25.01 19.98
N LEU A 563 -22.12 25.28 18.69
CA LEU A 563 -22.03 26.63 18.13
C LEU A 563 -23.39 27.11 17.63
N PHE A 564 -23.65 28.39 17.82
CA PHE A 564 -24.86 29.07 17.35
C PHE A 564 -24.47 30.19 16.40
N PHE A 565 -25.06 30.18 15.20
CA PHE A 565 -24.88 31.20 14.16
C PHE A 565 -26.18 32.03 14.09
N ASP A 566 -26.44 32.85 15.10
CA ASP A 566 -27.64 33.71 15.19
C ASP A 566 -27.44 35.11 14.58
#